data_AF-K1UN28-F1
#
_entry.id   AF-K1UN28-F1
#
_cell.length_a   1.000
_cell.length_b   1.000
_cell.length_c   1.000
_cell.angle_alpha   90.00
_cell.angle_beta   90.00
_cell.angle_gamma   90.00
#
_symmetry.space_group_name_H-M   'P 1'
#
loop_
_entity.id
_entity.type
_entity.pdbx_description
1 polymer ?
#
loop_
_entity_poly.entity_id
_entity_poly.type
_entity_poly.pdbx_seq_one_letter_code
_entity_poly.pdbx_strand_id
1 'polypeptide(L)'
;MDKRKIKSTVTDIRNDFCIGKKTINAIKFQFFETWLRSHGNLKSQAGDVIDKIVKPVISDGACRSLILQNKDFYMDLINTAGDDAYELKKSLRNLIQKDSDPQLVKFVNSIDSVPEVETA
;
A
#
# COMPACT_ATOMS: atom_id res chain seq x y z
N MET A 1 6.36 10.47 -25.11
CA MET A 1 5.59 11.09 -24.00
C MET A 1 6.55 11.82 -23.07
N ASP A 2 6.19 13.02 -22.61
CA ASP A 2 7.01 13.82 -21.68
C ASP A 2 6.94 13.24 -20.26
N LYS A 3 8.10 12.84 -19.71
CA LYS A 3 8.21 12.21 -18.37
C LYS A 3 7.62 13.09 -17.26
N ARG A 4 7.70 14.42 -17.38
CA ARG A 4 7.15 15.35 -16.38
C ARG A 4 5.62 15.32 -16.37
N LYS A 5 4.99 15.21 -17.54
CA LYS A 5 3.53 15.12 -17.67
C LYS A 5 3.01 13.82 -17.06
N ILE A 6 3.71 12.70 -17.28
CA ILE A 6 3.35 11.42 -16.66
C ILE A 6 3.35 11.51 -15.14
N LYS A 7 4.40 12.07 -14.54
CA LYS A 7 4.49 12.22 -13.08
C LYS A 7 3.34 13.05 -12.50
N SER A 8 3.02 14.19 -13.13
CA SER A 8 1.90 15.03 -12.70
C SER A 8 0.58 14.28 -12.76
N THR A 9 0.26 13.66 -13.90
CA THR A 9 -1.00 12.95 -14.09
C THR A 9 -1.18 11.80 -13.10
N VAL A 10 -0.13 11.02 -12.83
CA VAL A 10 -0.22 9.92 -11.86
C VAL A 10 -0.38 10.43 -10.43
N THR A 11 0.26 11.56 -10.09
CA THR A 11 0.08 12.20 -8.78
C THR A 11 -1.38 12.69 -8.62
N ASP A 12 -1.97 13.27 -9.66
CA ASP A 12 -3.37 13.69 -9.65
C ASP A 12 -4.32 12.50 -9.51
N ILE A 13 -4.02 11.37 -10.16
CA ILE A 13 -4.78 10.12 -10.01
C ILE A 13 -4.71 9.61 -8.56
N ARG A 14 -3.52 9.60 -7.94
CA ARG A 14 -3.38 9.27 -6.51
C ARG A 14 -4.25 10.21 -5.66
N ASN A 15 -4.14 11.52 -5.88
CA ASN A 15 -4.89 12.52 -5.12
C ASN A 15 -6.40 12.30 -5.21
N ASP A 16 -6.92 12.05 -6.42
CA ASP A 16 -8.35 11.75 -6.64
C ASP A 16 -8.81 10.54 -5.79
N PHE A 17 -7.97 9.51 -5.62
CA PHE A 17 -8.28 8.38 -4.73
C PHE A 17 -8.19 8.77 -3.25
N CYS A 18 -7.10 9.44 -2.84
CA CYS A 18 -6.87 9.82 -1.45
C CYS A 18 -7.96 10.75 -0.89
N ILE A 19 -8.45 11.71 -1.68
CA ILE A 19 -9.54 12.61 -1.26
C ILE A 19 -10.94 12.00 -1.41
N GLY A 20 -11.05 10.74 -1.87
CA GLY A 20 -12.33 10.05 -2.07
C GLY A 20 -13.13 10.49 -3.30
N LYS A 21 -12.57 11.34 -4.17
CA LYS A 21 -13.20 11.73 -5.44
C LYS A 21 -13.36 10.56 -6.41
N LYS A 22 -12.47 9.56 -6.30
CA LYS A 22 -12.59 8.27 -6.97
C LYS A 22 -12.42 7.14 -5.95
N THR A 23 -13.08 6.02 -6.20
CA THR A 23 -12.90 4.80 -5.42
C THR A 23 -12.02 3.81 -6.18
N ILE A 24 -11.01 3.26 -5.50
CA ILE A 24 -10.19 2.17 -6.01
C ILE A 24 -10.99 0.86 -5.98
N ASN A 25 -10.66 -0.07 -6.87
CA ASN A 25 -11.07 -1.47 -6.79
C ASN A 25 -9.90 -2.33 -7.31
N ALA A 26 -10.04 -3.65 -7.25
CA ALA A 26 -8.96 -4.56 -7.66
C ALA A 26 -8.48 -4.31 -9.10
N ILE A 27 -9.40 -4.16 -10.05
CA ILE A 27 -9.08 -3.93 -11.48
C ILE A 27 -8.29 -2.63 -11.65
N LYS A 28 -8.75 -1.53 -11.06
CA LYS A 28 -8.07 -0.23 -11.12
C LYS A 28 -6.70 -0.29 -10.46
N PHE A 29 -6.60 -0.95 -9.30
CA PHE A 29 -5.32 -1.09 -8.61
C PHE A 29 -4.32 -1.85 -9.46
N GLN A 30 -4.67 -3.03 -9.98
CA GLN A 30 -3.79 -3.81 -10.86
C GLN A 30 -3.33 -3.01 -12.09
N PHE A 31 -4.22 -2.21 -12.67
CA PHE A 31 -3.88 -1.36 -13.81
C PHE A 31 -2.92 -0.22 -13.44
N PHE A 32 -3.17 0.47 -12.31
CA PHE A 32 -2.42 1.66 -11.92
C PHE A 32 -1.20 1.39 -11.04
N GLU A 33 -1.06 0.20 -10.45
CA GLU A 33 -0.07 -0.11 -9.40
C GLU A 33 1.32 0.39 -9.76
N THR A 34 1.84 -0.03 -10.92
CA THR A 34 3.23 0.26 -11.29
C THR A 34 3.46 1.74 -11.53
N TRP A 35 2.46 2.44 -12.05
CA TRP A 35 2.51 3.88 -12.26
C TRP A 35 2.44 4.60 -10.91
N LEU A 36 1.50 4.23 -10.04
CA LEU A 36 1.35 4.78 -8.70
C LEU A 36 2.63 4.61 -7.88
N ARG A 37 3.23 3.41 -7.89
CA ARG A 37 4.48 3.12 -7.19
C ARG A 37 5.66 3.92 -7.75
N SER A 38 5.79 4.02 -9.07
CA SER A 38 6.94 4.67 -9.72
C SER A 38 6.84 6.19 -9.79
N HIS A 39 5.62 6.75 -9.83
CA HIS A 39 5.38 8.15 -10.17
C HIS A 39 4.37 8.85 -9.27
N GLY A 40 3.56 8.11 -8.51
CA GLY A 40 2.50 8.66 -7.68
C GLY A 40 2.97 9.30 -6.38
N ASN A 41 4.25 9.24 -6.03
CA ASN A 41 4.79 9.84 -4.80
C ASN A 41 4.01 9.42 -3.54
N LEU A 42 3.69 8.13 -3.43
CA LEU A 42 2.71 7.62 -2.44
C LEU A 42 3.05 7.96 -0.98
N LYS A 43 4.35 8.00 -0.65
CA LYS A 43 4.83 8.30 0.70
C LYS A 43 4.46 9.70 1.20
N SER A 44 4.23 10.67 0.32
CA SER A 44 3.89 12.04 0.75
C SER A 44 2.54 12.15 1.45
N GLN A 45 1.69 11.12 1.32
CA GLN A 45 0.36 11.02 1.92
C GLN A 45 0.12 9.56 2.34
N ALA A 46 1.09 8.96 3.03
CA ALA A 46 1.12 7.52 3.28
C ALA A 46 -0.15 7.01 3.97
N GLY A 47 -0.67 7.72 4.99
CA GLY A 47 -1.92 7.37 5.67
C GLY A 47 -3.12 7.25 4.73
N ASP A 48 -3.38 8.29 3.92
CA ASP A 48 -4.48 8.28 2.94
C ASP A 48 -4.30 7.19 1.88
N VAL A 49 -3.07 6.96 1.42
CA VAL A 49 -2.78 5.88 0.47
C VAL A 49 -3.09 4.52 1.09
N ILE A 50 -2.71 4.30 2.35
CA ILE A 50 -3.02 3.06 3.05
C ILE A 50 -4.53 2.88 3.19
N ASP A 51 -5.27 3.87 3.67
CA ASP A 51 -6.71 3.74 3.93
C ASP A 51 -7.54 3.69 2.63
N LYS A 52 -7.23 4.52 1.64
CA LYS A 52 -8.06 4.67 0.42
C LYS A 52 -7.61 3.83 -0.77
N ILE A 53 -6.36 3.37 -0.80
CA ILE A 53 -5.81 2.64 -1.96
C ILE A 53 -5.47 1.19 -1.60
N VAL A 54 -4.67 0.96 -0.56
CA VAL A 54 -4.13 -0.39 -0.25
C VAL A 54 -5.15 -1.25 0.51
N LYS A 55 -5.71 -0.73 1.60
CA LYS A 55 -6.67 -1.44 2.45
C LYS A 55 -7.90 -1.97 1.69
N PRO A 56 -8.50 -1.25 0.73
CA PRO A 56 -9.67 -1.75 0.00
C PRO A 56 -9.37 -2.93 -0.93
N VAL A 57 -8.10 -3.18 -1.29
CA VAL A 57 -7.74 -4.19 -2.30
C VAL A 57 -6.92 -5.36 -1.75
N ILE A 58 -6.40 -5.28 -0.52
CA ILE A 58 -5.49 -6.28 0.04
C ILE A 58 -6.10 -7.68 0.20
N SER A 59 -7.44 -7.76 0.30
CA SER A 59 -8.16 -9.04 0.36
C SER A 59 -8.22 -9.75 -0.99
N ASP A 60 -8.07 -9.03 -2.11
CA ASP A 60 -8.01 -9.61 -3.45
C ASP A 60 -6.65 -10.28 -3.69
N GLY A 61 -6.67 -11.53 -4.16
CA GLY A 61 -5.46 -12.34 -4.31
C GLY A 61 -4.46 -11.80 -5.33
N ALA A 62 -4.95 -11.20 -6.43
CA ALA A 62 -4.08 -10.64 -7.47
C ALA A 62 -3.43 -9.32 -7.00
N CYS A 63 -4.21 -8.44 -6.38
CA CYS A 63 -3.68 -7.23 -5.75
C CYS A 63 -2.67 -7.55 -4.63
N ARG A 64 -2.99 -8.53 -3.78
CA ARG A 64 -2.09 -9.01 -2.73
C ARG A 64 -0.78 -9.54 -3.30
N SER A 65 -0.85 -10.33 -4.38
CA SER A 65 0.34 -10.84 -5.06
C SER A 65 1.23 -9.71 -5.58
N LEU A 66 0.66 -8.64 -6.18
CA LEU A 66 1.43 -7.48 -6.63
C LEU A 66 2.11 -6.74 -5.47
N ILE A 67 1.42 -6.60 -4.34
CA ILE A 67 1.96 -5.98 -3.12
C ILE A 67 3.12 -6.80 -2.57
N LEU A 68 2.97 -8.12 -2.48
CA LEU A 68 4.01 -9.03 -1.98
C LEU A 68 5.23 -9.10 -2.91
N GLN A 69 5.02 -9.03 -4.23
CA GLN A 69 6.11 -8.94 -5.22
C GLN A 69 6.93 -7.66 -5.07
N ASN A 70 6.31 -6.57 -4.60
CA ASN A 70 6.94 -5.27 -4.36
C ASN A 70 7.03 -4.94 -2.87
N LYS A 71 7.17 -5.98 -2.02
CA LYS A 71 7.04 -5.90 -0.56
C LYS A 71 7.87 -4.79 0.08
N ASP A 72 9.12 -4.57 -0.34
CA ASP A 72 10.02 -3.62 0.34
C ASP A 72 9.45 -2.19 0.24
N PHE A 73 8.90 -1.84 -0.93
CA PHE A 73 8.21 -0.56 -1.13
C PHE A 73 6.97 -0.44 -0.25
N TYR A 74 6.13 -1.50 -0.19
CA TYR A 74 4.89 -1.46 0.57
C TYR A 74 5.11 -1.53 2.08
N MET A 75 6.14 -2.23 2.54
CA MET A 75 6.57 -2.21 3.94
C MET A 75 6.99 -0.81 4.36
N ASP A 76 7.84 -0.17 3.56
CA ASP A 76 8.31 1.19 3.79
C ASP A 76 7.14 2.21 3.75
N LEU A 77 6.18 2.04 2.84
CA LEU A 77 4.96 2.84 2.80
C LEU A 77 4.09 2.65 4.05
N ILE A 78 3.88 1.41 4.50
CA ILE A 78 3.13 1.10 5.72
C ILE A 78 3.82 1.67 6.96
N ASN A 79 5.15 1.58 7.03
CA ASN A 79 5.92 2.14 8.13
C ASN A 79 5.89 3.67 8.13
N THR A 80 5.95 4.30 6.94
CA THR A 80 5.81 5.75 6.79
C THR A 80 4.44 6.25 7.24
N ALA A 81 3.38 5.45 7.04
CA ALA A 81 2.03 5.78 7.50
C ALA A 81 1.88 5.72 9.03
N GLY A 82 2.79 5.06 9.76
CA GLY A 82 2.74 4.98 11.22
C GLY A 82 1.41 4.43 11.73
N ASP A 83 0.77 5.18 12.63
CA ASP A 83 -0.49 4.81 13.27
C ASP A 83 -1.68 4.77 12.28
N ASP A 84 -1.63 5.52 11.17
CA ASP A 84 -2.67 5.50 10.15
C ASP A 84 -2.80 4.14 9.47
N ALA A 85 -1.75 3.29 9.55
CA ALA A 85 -1.78 1.93 9.03
C ALA A 85 -2.40 0.91 10.01
N TYR A 86 -2.82 1.30 11.22
CA TYR A 86 -3.32 0.39 12.25
C TYR A 86 -4.42 -0.55 11.74
N GLU A 87 -5.45 -0.01 11.09
CA GLU A 87 -6.58 -0.82 10.59
C GLU A 87 -6.17 -1.77 9.46
N LEU A 88 -5.17 -1.40 8.64
CA LEU A 88 -4.61 -2.31 7.64
C LEU A 88 -3.85 -3.45 8.32
N LYS A 89 -2.96 -3.15 9.28
CA LYS A 89 -2.17 -4.16 10.02
C LYS A 89 -3.10 -5.15 10.74
N LYS A 90 -4.15 -4.65 11.38
CA LYS A 90 -5.20 -5.47 12.01
C LYS A 90 -5.93 -6.37 11.01
N SER A 91 -6.31 -5.84 9.85
CA SER A 91 -6.95 -6.62 8.78
C SER A 91 -6.04 -7.73 8.26
N LEU A 92 -4.75 -7.44 8.08
CA LEU A 92 -3.74 -8.39 7.65
C LEU A 92 -3.46 -9.49 8.70
N ARG A 93 -3.41 -9.13 9.99
CA ARG A 93 -3.33 -10.10 11.10
C ARG A 93 -4.50 -11.09 11.09
N ASN A 94 -5.71 -10.59 10.88
CA ASN A 94 -6.90 -11.44 10.77
C ASN A 94 -6.86 -12.33 9.51
N LEU A 95 -6.24 -11.85 8.42
CA LEU A 95 -6.11 -12.61 7.18
C LEU A 95 -5.16 -13.81 7.35
N ILE A 96 -3.99 -13.61 7.97
CA ILE A 96 -3.01 -14.69 8.18
C ILE A 96 -3.43 -15.74 9.22
N GLN A 97 -4.48 -15.49 10.00
CA GLN A 97 -5.10 -16.52 10.85
C GLN A 97 -5.88 -17.55 10.01
N LYS A 98 -6.28 -17.19 8.79
CA LYS A 98 -7.10 -18.01 7.89
C LYS A 98 -6.31 -18.48 6.66
N ASP A 99 -5.37 -17.67 6.21
CA ASP A 99 -4.51 -17.92 5.05
C ASP A 99 -3.12 -18.36 5.53
N SER A 100 -2.67 -19.53 5.07
CA SER A 100 -1.38 -20.12 5.45
C SER A 100 -0.25 -19.79 4.46
N ASP A 101 -0.44 -18.84 3.53
CA ASP A 101 0.61 -18.38 2.62
C ASP A 101 1.85 -17.89 3.41
N PRO A 102 3.01 -18.60 3.32
CA PRO A 102 4.20 -18.24 4.06
C PRO A 102 4.75 -16.85 3.68
N GLN A 103 4.56 -16.40 2.44
CA GLN A 103 5.02 -15.09 2.00
C GLN A 103 4.21 -13.98 2.66
N LEU A 104 2.90 -14.15 2.74
CA LEU A 104 2.00 -13.24 3.44
C LEU A 104 2.32 -13.21 4.94
N VAL A 105 2.46 -14.36 5.60
CA VAL A 105 2.79 -14.44 7.03
C VAL A 105 4.09 -13.69 7.32
N LYS A 106 5.14 -13.91 6.51
CA LYS A 106 6.42 -13.22 6.66
C LYS A 106 6.27 -11.71 6.49
N PHE A 107 5.54 -11.27 5.46
CA PHE A 107 5.27 -9.86 5.21
C PHE A 107 4.56 -9.19 6.40
N VAL A 108 3.49 -9.80 6.91
CA VAL A 108 2.71 -9.26 8.04
C VAL A 108 3.56 -9.17 9.30
N ASN A 109 4.37 -10.18 9.59
CA ASN A 109 5.27 -10.13 10.75
C ASN A 109 6.33 -9.01 10.63
N SER A 110 6.81 -8.71 9.42
CA SER A 110 7.82 -7.65 9.21
C SER A 110 7.27 -6.22 9.36
N ILE A 111 5.97 -5.99 9.16
CA ILE A 111 5.34 -4.66 9.34
C ILE A 111 4.75 -4.46 10.72
N ASP A 112 4.56 -5.53 11.49
CA ASP A 112 4.00 -5.48 12.84
C ASP A 112 5.08 -5.35 13.92
N SER A 113 6.32 -5.68 13.59
CA SER A 113 7.48 -5.21 14.34
C SER A 113 7.59 -3.69 14.16
N VAL A 114 7.11 -2.95 15.16
CA VAL A 114 7.48 -1.54 15.38
C VAL A 114 9.01 -1.46 15.36
N PRO A 115 9.63 -0.43 14.75
CA PRO A 115 11.09 -0.31 14.78
C PRO A 115 11.56 -0.38 16.23
N GLU A 116 12.54 -1.22 16.53
CA GLU A 116 13.35 -1.03 17.73
C GLU A 116 13.87 0.41 17.63
N VAL A 117 13.36 1.27 18.51
CA VAL A 117 13.92 2.59 18.69
C VAL A 117 15.35 2.35 19.14
N GLU A 118 16.33 2.59 18.27
CA GLU A 118 17.71 2.77 18.70
C GLU A 118 17.72 4.02 19.59
N THR A 119 17.51 3.81 20.89
CA THR A 119 17.85 4.79 21.91
C THR A 119 19.36 4.92 21.92
N ALA A 120 19.88 5.93 21.23
CA ALA A 120 21.24 6.44 21.39
C ALA A 120 21.40 7.19 22.72
#